data_AF-V6SEW8-F1
#
_entry.id   AF-V6SEW8-F1
#
_cell.length_a   1.000
_cell.length_b   1.000
_cell.length_c   1.000
_cell.angle_alpha   90.00
_cell.angle_beta   90.00
_cell.angle_gamma   90.00
#
_symmetry.space_group_name_H-M   'P 1'
#
loop_
_entity.id
_entity.type
_entity.pdbx_description
1 polymer ?
#
loop_
_entity_poly.entity_id
_entity_poly.type
_entity_poly.pdbx_seq_one_letter_code
_entity_poly.pdbx_strand_id
1 'polypeptide(L)'
;MLCAAWERYNEDLLLESVSYLSQTTNDINNLNKQIKKTISAKVKNDNNEVKPIELAGMGWKDVWYNYAKLETELLHTPKSNKLKLLFSTYLGIANYSSLWKTTDPREIDEFVSDRGEIAHNGNKAKYITMTKLRKYQDLIIDNVIEIDSKMALELKNMAGQTVLPWAQDYFTEIEKYK
;
A
#
# COMPACT_ATOMS: atom_id res chain seq x y z
N MET A 1 12.33 -7.55 -12.00
CA MET A 1 12.57 -7.36 -10.55
C MET A 1 12.00 -6.05 -10.03
N LEU A 2 12.23 -4.89 -10.66
CA LEU A 2 11.69 -3.59 -10.19
C LEU A 2 10.17 -3.58 -9.92
N CYS A 3 9.35 -4.19 -10.78
CA CYS A 3 7.90 -4.25 -10.57
C CYS A 3 7.52 -5.10 -9.34
N ALA A 4 8.26 -6.16 -9.05
CA ALA A 4 8.07 -6.96 -7.83
C ALA A 4 8.49 -6.18 -6.58
N ALA A 5 9.55 -5.36 -6.67
CA ALA A 5 9.93 -4.47 -5.58
C ALA A 5 8.87 -3.40 -5.30
N TRP A 6 8.29 -2.81 -6.36
CA TRP A 6 7.16 -1.89 -6.25
C TRP A 6 5.92 -2.56 -5.62
N GLU A 7 5.60 -3.79 -6.03
CA GLU A 7 4.53 -4.59 -5.44
C GLU A 7 4.77 -4.79 -3.94
N ARG A 8 5.92 -5.36 -3.59
CA ARG A 8 6.32 -5.65 -2.21
C ARG A 8 6.32 -4.42 -1.31
N TYR A 9 6.84 -3.30 -1.81
CA TYR A 9 6.82 -2.02 -1.08
C TYR A 9 5.40 -1.61 -0.69
N ASN A 10 4.44 -1.68 -1.62
CA ASN A 10 3.05 -1.30 -1.33
C ASN A 10 2.37 -2.28 -0.37
N GLU A 11 2.70 -3.57 -0.44
CA GLU A 11 2.21 -4.57 0.51
C GLU A 11 2.73 -4.30 1.92
N ASP A 12 4.04 -4.11 2.06
CA ASP A 12 4.67 -3.83 3.35
C ASP A 12 4.17 -2.52 3.95
N LEU A 13 4.12 -1.45 3.13
CA LEU A 13 3.62 -0.16 3.58
C LEU A 13 2.20 -0.26 4.12
N LEU A 14 1.32 -1.01 3.45
CA LEU A 14 -0.05 -1.19 3.94
C LEU A 14 -0.08 -1.93 5.28
N LEU A 15 0.67 -3.02 5.41
CA LEU A 15 0.66 -3.84 6.63
C LEU A 15 1.31 -3.11 7.81
N GLU A 16 2.40 -2.40 7.57
CA GLU A 16 3.04 -1.55 8.56
C GLU A 16 2.09 -0.41 9.01
N SER A 17 1.39 0.22 8.06
CA SER A 17 0.39 1.25 8.35
C SER A 17 -0.75 0.72 9.22
N VAL A 18 -1.30 -0.46 8.88
CA VAL A 18 -2.36 -1.12 9.67
C VAL A 18 -1.85 -1.47 11.06
N SER A 19 -0.64 -2.03 11.15
CA SER A 19 0.00 -2.39 12.41
C SER A 19 0.17 -1.15 13.30
N TYR A 20 0.75 -0.07 12.78
CA TYR A 20 0.93 1.20 13.49
C TYR A 20 -0.39 1.77 14.03
N LEU A 21 -1.42 1.87 13.17
CA LEU A 21 -2.73 2.39 13.58
C LEU A 21 -3.40 1.48 14.62
N SER A 22 -3.26 0.16 14.48
CA SER A 22 -3.81 -0.79 15.43
C SER A 22 -3.14 -0.70 16.81
N GLN A 23 -1.83 -0.44 16.86
CA GLN A 23 -1.08 -0.28 18.10
C GLN A 23 -1.38 1.05 18.79
N THR A 24 -1.57 2.11 18.02
CA THR A 24 -1.87 3.47 18.53
C THR A 24 -3.35 3.70 18.85
N THR A 25 -4.26 2.88 18.32
CA THR A 25 -5.70 3.00 18.55
C THR A 25 -6.23 1.93 19.51
N ASN A 26 -6.74 2.34 20.67
CA ASN A 26 -7.31 1.42 21.67
C ASN A 26 -8.82 1.18 21.51
N ASP A 27 -9.53 2.10 20.87
CA ASP A 27 -10.96 2.00 20.62
C ASP A 27 -11.24 2.05 19.11
N ILE A 28 -11.89 1.00 18.59
CA ILE A 28 -12.29 0.88 17.19
C ILE A 28 -13.14 2.07 16.72
N ASN A 29 -13.87 2.74 17.62
CA ASN A 29 -14.70 3.89 17.30
C ASN A 29 -13.89 5.08 16.77
N ASN A 30 -12.62 5.19 17.17
CA ASN A 30 -11.71 6.24 16.73
C ASN A 30 -11.19 6.02 15.30
N LEU A 31 -11.35 4.82 14.74
CA LEU A 31 -11.02 4.56 13.34
C LEU A 31 -12.02 5.26 12.41
N ASN A 32 -11.55 5.56 11.20
CA ASN A 32 -12.42 6.12 10.18
C ASN A 32 -13.53 5.13 9.76
N LYS A 33 -14.60 5.68 9.19
CA LYS A 33 -15.80 4.92 8.82
C LYS A 33 -15.52 3.82 7.81
N GLN A 34 -14.55 4.01 6.92
CA GLN A 34 -14.24 3.06 5.87
C GLN A 34 -13.59 1.80 6.44
N ILE A 35 -12.60 1.94 7.33
CA ILE A 35 -11.97 0.81 8.02
C ILE A 35 -13.01 -0.02 8.80
N LYS A 36 -13.88 0.66 9.57
CA LYS A 36 -14.95 0.00 10.32
C LYS A 36 -15.90 -0.81 9.41
N LYS A 37 -16.27 -0.24 8.26
CA LYS A 37 -17.09 -0.93 7.25
C LYS A 37 -16.40 -2.16 6.69
N THR A 38 -15.11 -2.06 6.35
CA THR A 38 -14.32 -3.16 5.81
C THR A 38 -14.27 -4.34 6.78
N ILE A 39 -13.89 -4.09 8.03
CA ILE A 39 -13.82 -5.12 9.08
C ILE A 39 -15.19 -5.78 9.28
N SER A 40 -16.24 -4.97 9.47
CA SER A 40 -17.60 -5.47 9.68
C SER A 40 -18.12 -6.28 8.50
N ALA A 41 -17.91 -5.82 7.26
CA ALA A 41 -18.36 -6.51 6.06
C ALA A 41 -17.64 -7.84 5.85
N LYS A 42 -16.32 -7.89 6.07
CA LYS A 42 -15.54 -9.12 5.94
C LYS A 42 -15.97 -10.19 6.95
N VAL A 43 -16.20 -9.81 8.21
CA VAL A 43 -16.70 -10.74 9.25
C VAL A 43 -18.14 -11.17 8.98
N LYS A 44 -19.01 -10.25 8.55
CA LYS A 44 -20.42 -10.56 8.26
C LYS A 44 -20.58 -11.54 7.09
N ASN A 45 -19.69 -11.48 6.10
CA ASN A 45 -19.74 -12.33 4.92
C ASN A 45 -18.91 -13.61 5.07
N ASP A 46 -18.34 -13.87 6.25
CA ASP A 46 -17.62 -15.11 6.54
C ASP A 46 -18.63 -16.26 6.72
N ASN A 47 -18.29 -17.45 6.21
CA ASN A 47 -19.16 -18.63 6.34
C ASN A 47 -19.16 -19.19 7.77
N ASN A 48 -18.19 -18.81 8.59
CA ASN A 48 -18.10 -19.25 9.98
C ASN A 48 -19.02 -18.41 10.88
N GLU A 49 -20.10 -19.01 11.39
CA GLU A 49 -21.08 -18.33 12.26
C GLU A 49 -20.47 -17.76 13.55
N VAL A 50 -19.34 -18.30 14.04
CA VAL A 50 -18.66 -17.78 15.24
C VAL A 50 -17.65 -16.67 14.94
N LYS A 51 -17.43 -16.31 13.67
CA LYS A 51 -16.51 -15.23 13.26
C LYS A 51 -16.75 -13.89 13.98
N PRO A 52 -18.00 -13.46 14.24
CA PRO A 52 -18.26 -12.21 14.98
C PRO A 52 -17.61 -12.15 16.37
N ILE A 53 -17.35 -13.30 17.01
CA ILE A 53 -16.70 -13.35 18.33
C ILE A 53 -15.25 -12.85 18.25
N GLU A 54 -14.56 -13.02 17.11
CA GLU A 54 -13.19 -12.53 16.92
C GLU A 54 -13.08 -11.00 16.97
N LEU A 55 -14.20 -10.27 16.81
CA LEU A 55 -14.20 -8.81 16.94
C LEU A 55 -14.19 -8.34 18.40
N ALA A 56 -14.44 -9.22 19.37
CA ALA A 56 -14.55 -8.85 20.77
C ALA A 56 -13.22 -8.36 21.36
N GLY A 57 -13.30 -7.41 22.30
CA GLY A 57 -12.12 -6.84 22.96
C GLY A 57 -11.18 -6.16 21.97
N MET A 58 -9.93 -6.63 21.89
CA MET A 58 -8.93 -6.13 20.93
C MET A 58 -8.80 -7.01 19.67
N GLY A 59 -9.59 -8.09 19.54
CA GLY A 59 -9.45 -9.03 18.42
C GLY A 59 -9.76 -8.41 17.04
N TRP A 60 -10.49 -7.29 17.00
CA TRP A 60 -10.68 -6.52 15.77
C TRP A 60 -9.37 -6.04 15.13
N LYS A 61 -8.29 -5.86 15.92
CA LYS A 61 -6.96 -5.49 15.41
C LYS A 61 -6.37 -6.61 14.56
N ASP A 62 -6.41 -7.84 15.09
CA ASP A 62 -5.93 -9.03 14.39
C ASP A 62 -6.78 -9.33 13.16
N VAL A 63 -8.10 -9.20 13.29
CA VAL A 63 -9.04 -9.37 12.16
C VAL A 63 -8.72 -8.38 11.04
N TRP A 64 -8.51 -7.11 11.37
CA TRP A 64 -8.16 -6.08 10.39
C TRP A 64 -6.82 -6.38 9.69
N TYR A 65 -5.78 -6.68 10.46
CA TYR A 65 -4.45 -6.99 9.93
C TYR A 65 -4.47 -8.23 9.04
N ASN A 66 -5.13 -9.30 9.47
CA ASN A 66 -5.20 -10.55 8.72
C ASN A 66 -5.93 -10.38 7.39
N TYR A 67 -7.04 -9.62 7.35
CA TYR A 67 -7.71 -9.32 6.09
C TYR A 67 -6.86 -8.44 5.16
N ALA A 68 -6.14 -7.45 5.70
CA ALA A 68 -5.21 -6.65 4.92
C ALA A 68 -4.11 -7.53 4.31
N LYS A 69 -3.53 -8.43 5.11
CA LYS A 69 -2.50 -9.39 4.68
C LYS A 69 -2.97 -10.29 3.56
N LEU A 70 -4.15 -10.90 3.71
CA LEU A 70 -4.71 -11.77 2.68
C LEU A 70 -4.96 -11.02 1.36
N GLU A 71 -5.44 -9.77 1.41
CA GLU A 71 -5.64 -9.00 0.17
C GLU A 71 -4.33 -8.51 -0.45
N THR A 72 -3.30 -8.21 0.35
CA THR A 72 -1.97 -7.88 -0.20
C THR A 72 -1.38 -9.04 -0.98
N GLU A 73 -1.52 -10.27 -0.46
CA GLU A 73 -1.04 -11.50 -1.13
C GLU A 73 -1.72 -11.75 -2.49
N LEU A 74 -2.87 -11.11 -2.76
CA LEU A 74 -3.65 -11.24 -4.00
C LEU A 74 -3.41 -10.09 -5.01
N LEU A 75 -2.56 -9.10 -4.69
CA LEU A 75 -2.42 -7.89 -5.50
C LEU A 75 -1.93 -8.22 -6.93
N HIS A 76 -0.84 -8.99 -7.06
CA HIS A 76 -0.18 -9.54 -8.26
C HIS A 76 0.11 -8.60 -9.43
N THR A 77 -0.47 -7.41 -9.45
CA THR A 77 -0.44 -6.41 -10.53
C THR A 77 -0.67 -5.05 -9.87
N PRO A 78 0.38 -4.40 -9.36
CA PRO A 78 0.30 -3.20 -8.52
C PRO A 78 0.04 -1.93 -9.35
N LYS A 79 -1.03 -1.96 -10.15
CA LYS A 79 -1.53 -0.80 -10.90
C LYS A 79 -2.24 0.18 -9.99
N SER A 80 -2.29 1.43 -10.43
CA SER A 80 -2.85 2.56 -9.70
C SER A 80 -4.26 2.32 -9.19
N ASN A 81 -5.14 1.71 -10.00
CA ASN A 81 -6.52 1.39 -9.62
C ASN A 81 -6.60 0.33 -8.51
N LYS A 82 -5.78 -0.73 -8.59
CA LYS A 82 -5.73 -1.78 -7.57
C LYS A 82 -5.19 -1.23 -6.25
N LEU A 83 -4.12 -0.43 -6.32
CA LEU A 83 -3.53 0.20 -5.15
C LEU A 83 -4.50 1.19 -4.48
N LYS A 84 -5.18 2.04 -5.26
CA LYS A 84 -6.23 2.93 -4.73
C LYS A 84 -7.32 2.16 -4.01
N LEU A 85 -7.81 1.07 -4.60
CA LEU A 85 -8.84 0.24 -3.98
C LEU A 85 -8.33 -0.39 -2.68
N LEU A 86 -7.12 -0.92 -2.67
CA LEU A 86 -6.51 -1.58 -1.52
C LEU A 86 -6.34 -0.62 -0.34
N PHE A 87 -5.71 0.54 -0.56
CA PHE A 87 -5.46 1.54 0.47
C PHE A 87 -6.75 2.24 0.93
N SER A 88 -7.70 2.47 0.03
CA SER A 88 -9.03 2.99 0.39
C SER A 88 -9.78 1.99 1.28
N THR A 89 -9.74 0.70 0.95
CA THR A 89 -10.41 -0.36 1.71
C THR A 89 -9.85 -0.50 3.13
N TYR A 90 -8.52 -0.53 3.27
CA TYR A 90 -7.89 -0.89 4.54
C TYR A 90 -7.40 0.28 5.38
N LEU A 91 -7.16 1.45 4.80
CA LEU A 91 -6.76 2.66 5.54
C LEU A 91 -7.79 3.79 5.42
N GLY A 92 -8.76 3.71 4.51
CA GLY A 92 -9.70 4.80 4.24
C GLY A 92 -9.10 5.95 3.43
N ILE A 93 -7.92 5.76 2.83
CA ILE A 93 -7.26 6.75 1.99
C ILE A 93 -7.86 6.68 0.58
N ALA A 94 -8.85 7.55 0.33
CA ALA A 94 -9.66 7.49 -0.89
C ALA A 94 -8.85 7.64 -2.20
N ASN A 95 -7.78 8.44 -2.19
CA ASN A 95 -6.94 8.67 -3.36
C ASN A 95 -5.47 8.41 -3.06
N TYR A 96 -5.08 7.15 -2.89
CA TYR A 96 -3.68 6.78 -2.63
C TYR A 96 -2.68 7.39 -3.62
N SER A 97 -3.06 7.57 -4.89
CA SER A 97 -2.16 8.18 -5.88
C SER A 97 -1.92 9.67 -5.68
N SER A 98 -2.60 10.36 -4.76
CA SER A 98 -2.23 11.74 -4.41
C SER A 98 -0.97 11.81 -3.55
N LEU A 99 -0.57 10.68 -2.94
CA LEU A 99 0.68 10.57 -2.20
C LEU A 99 1.89 10.42 -3.12
N TRP A 100 1.65 10.17 -4.40
CA TRP A 100 2.69 9.91 -5.39
C TRP A 100 3.40 11.21 -5.78
N LYS A 101 4.65 11.09 -6.24
CA LYS A 101 5.40 12.21 -6.81
C LYS A 101 4.95 12.49 -8.24
N THR A 102 4.70 11.43 -9.02
CA THR A 102 4.16 11.61 -10.37
C THR A 102 2.72 12.11 -10.29
N THR A 103 2.40 13.09 -11.13
CA THR A 103 1.04 13.64 -11.24
C THR A 103 0.15 12.77 -12.13
N ASP A 104 0.74 11.87 -12.91
CA ASP A 104 0.02 10.98 -13.83
C ASP A 104 0.21 9.51 -13.43
N PRO A 105 -0.77 8.89 -12.74
CA PRO A 105 -0.72 7.49 -12.35
C PRO A 105 -0.56 6.51 -13.52
N ARG A 106 -0.88 6.95 -14.76
CA ARG A 106 -0.72 6.13 -15.96
C ARG A 106 0.73 5.79 -16.24
N GLU A 107 1.70 6.58 -15.77
CA GLU A 107 3.12 6.25 -15.92
C GLU A 107 3.50 4.97 -15.17
N ILE A 108 2.97 4.78 -13.95
CA ILE A 108 3.14 3.54 -13.19
C ILE A 108 2.35 2.39 -13.85
N ASP A 109 1.15 2.66 -14.35
CA ASP A 109 0.36 1.63 -15.04
C ASP A 109 1.02 1.14 -16.32
N GLU A 110 1.67 2.03 -17.08
CA GLU A 110 2.48 1.68 -18.25
C GLU A 110 3.66 0.81 -17.83
N PHE A 111 4.42 1.22 -16.81
CA PHE A 111 5.51 0.44 -16.24
C PHE A 111 5.10 -0.99 -15.85
N VAL A 112 3.98 -1.14 -15.12
CA VAL A 112 3.47 -2.45 -14.71
C VAL A 112 3.01 -3.25 -15.93
N SER A 113 2.43 -2.59 -16.94
CA SER A 113 1.98 -3.24 -18.17
C SER A 113 3.13 -3.75 -19.02
N ASP A 114 4.20 -2.97 -19.19
CA ASP A 114 5.42 -3.37 -19.90
C ASP A 114 6.04 -4.61 -19.26
N ARG A 115 6.10 -4.68 -17.91
CA ARG A 115 6.55 -5.90 -17.21
C ARG A 115 5.66 -7.10 -17.53
N GLY A 116 4.33 -6.92 -17.51
CA GLY A 116 3.37 -7.97 -17.79
C GLY A 116 3.48 -8.49 -19.23
N GLU A 117 3.68 -7.58 -20.19
CA GLU A 117 3.89 -7.92 -21.60
C GLU A 117 5.14 -8.79 -21.78
N ILE A 118 6.27 -8.40 -21.15
CA ILE A 118 7.51 -9.18 -21.21
C ILE A 118 7.32 -10.57 -20.59
N ALA A 119 6.63 -10.66 -19.45
CA ALA A 119 6.42 -11.93 -18.77
C ALA A 119 5.55 -12.91 -19.59
N HIS A 120 4.53 -12.41 -20.29
CA HIS A 120 3.62 -13.25 -21.09
C HIS A 120 4.14 -13.54 -22.50
N ASN A 121 4.84 -12.59 -23.14
CA ASN A 121 5.21 -12.68 -24.55
C ASN A 121 6.69 -13.01 -24.78
N GLY A 122 7.54 -12.96 -23.75
CA GLY A 122 8.98 -13.30 -23.85
C GLY A 122 9.65 -12.55 -25.00
N ASN A 123 10.28 -13.30 -25.92
CA ASN A 123 10.98 -12.74 -27.09
C ASN A 123 10.07 -12.00 -28.09
N LYS A 124 8.74 -12.11 -27.97
CA LYS A 124 7.76 -11.38 -28.80
C LYS A 124 7.32 -10.05 -28.19
N ALA A 125 7.71 -9.78 -26.94
CA ALA A 125 7.36 -8.53 -26.26
C ALA A 125 8.09 -7.34 -26.90
N LYS A 126 7.50 -6.15 -26.76
CA LYS A 126 8.16 -4.91 -27.16
C LYS A 126 9.52 -4.75 -26.46
N TYR A 127 10.55 -4.43 -27.25
CA TYR A 127 11.88 -4.17 -26.72
C TYR A 127 11.89 -2.91 -25.84
N ILE A 128 12.30 -3.05 -24.58
CA ILE A 128 12.48 -1.95 -23.65
C ILE A 128 13.92 -1.44 -23.74
N THR A 129 14.07 -0.17 -24.11
CA THR A 129 15.39 0.46 -24.17
C THR A 129 15.96 0.69 -22.78
N MET A 130 17.29 0.72 -22.66
CA MET A 130 17.96 1.04 -21.40
C MET A 130 17.53 2.40 -20.85
N THR A 131 17.31 3.38 -21.72
CA THR A 131 16.78 4.71 -21.35
C THR A 131 15.40 4.61 -20.70
N LYS A 132 14.49 3.81 -21.27
CA LYS A 132 13.15 3.62 -20.70
C LYS A 132 13.21 2.89 -19.36
N LEU A 133 14.08 1.88 -19.23
CA LEU A 133 14.28 1.16 -17.97
C LEU A 133 14.80 2.10 -16.86
N ARG A 134 15.77 2.96 -17.15
CA ARG A 134 16.26 3.97 -16.19
C ARG A 134 15.17 4.95 -15.80
N LYS A 135 14.36 5.44 -16.76
CA LYS A 135 13.18 6.28 -16.46
C LYS A 135 12.23 5.58 -15.49
N TYR A 136 11.98 4.27 -15.65
CA TYR A 136 11.16 3.51 -14.71
C TYR A 136 11.79 3.36 -13.33
N GLN A 137 13.10 3.14 -13.26
CA GLN A 137 13.82 3.11 -11.99
C GLN A 137 13.67 4.43 -11.24
N ASP A 138 13.98 5.55 -11.90
CA ASP A 138 13.89 6.89 -11.32
C ASP A 138 12.44 7.17 -10.88
N LEU A 139 11.45 6.86 -11.73
CA LEU A 139 10.04 7.01 -11.41
C LEU A 139 9.65 6.26 -10.13
N ILE A 140 10.06 5.00 -9.97
CA ILE A 140 9.69 4.20 -8.80
C ILE A 140 10.40 4.71 -7.54
N ILE A 141 11.70 5.00 -7.61
CA ILE A 141 12.47 5.53 -6.46
C ILE A 141 11.84 6.84 -5.97
N ASP A 142 11.59 7.77 -6.90
CA ASP A 142 11.00 9.06 -6.60
C ASP A 142 9.62 8.95 -5.96
N ASN A 143 8.79 8.02 -6.44
CA ASN A 143 7.47 7.80 -5.87
C ASN A 143 7.54 7.17 -4.49
N VAL A 144 8.43 6.19 -4.27
CA VAL A 144 8.60 5.55 -2.95
C VAL A 144 8.96 6.58 -1.88
N ILE A 145 9.95 7.44 -2.14
CA ILE A 145 10.39 8.48 -1.19
C ILE A 145 9.23 9.43 -0.84
N GLU A 146 8.49 9.89 -1.86
CA GLU A 146 7.38 10.82 -1.66
C GLU A 146 6.22 10.15 -0.90
N ILE A 147 5.90 8.90 -1.25
CA ILE A 147 4.84 8.13 -0.61
C ILE A 147 5.17 7.90 0.86
N ASP A 148 6.39 7.44 1.18
CA ASP A 148 6.78 7.17 2.57
C ASP A 148 6.68 8.43 3.43
N SER A 149 7.14 9.56 2.89
CA SER A 149 7.07 10.85 3.59
C SER A 149 5.62 11.27 3.85
N LYS A 150 4.77 11.26 2.82
CA LYS A 150 3.37 11.68 2.95
C LYS A 150 2.54 10.68 3.75
N MET A 151 2.79 9.39 3.61
CA MET A 151 2.11 8.34 4.36
C MET A 151 2.40 8.47 5.86
N ALA A 152 3.65 8.70 6.25
CA ALA A 152 4.00 8.92 7.65
C ALA A 152 3.22 10.10 8.27
N LEU A 153 3.03 11.18 7.50
CA LEU A 153 2.24 12.34 7.91
C LEU A 153 0.74 12.00 8.03
N GLU A 154 0.18 11.31 7.03
CA GLU A 154 -1.22 10.86 7.05
C GLU A 154 -1.50 9.95 8.25
N LEU A 155 -0.65 8.94 8.50
CA LEU A 155 -0.80 8.02 9.62
C LEU A 155 -0.71 8.73 10.97
N LYS A 156 0.24 9.66 11.12
CA LYS A 156 0.34 10.50 12.31
C LYS A 156 -0.97 11.25 12.55
N ASN A 157 -1.53 11.87 11.52
CA ASN A 157 -2.79 12.62 11.61
C ASN A 157 -3.97 11.71 11.94
N MET A 158 -4.06 10.55 11.28
CA MET A 158 -5.10 9.55 11.52
C MET A 158 -5.06 9.00 12.95
N ALA A 159 -3.87 8.78 13.50
CA ALA A 159 -3.67 8.27 14.87
C ALA A 159 -3.76 9.36 15.94
N GLY A 160 -3.84 10.64 15.56
CA GLY A 160 -3.80 11.77 16.49
C GLY A 160 -2.48 11.88 17.27
N GLN A 161 -1.38 11.39 16.71
CA GLN A 161 -0.06 11.35 17.36
C GLN A 161 0.76 12.61 17.05
N THR A 162 1.75 12.90 17.88
CA THR A 162 2.70 14.01 17.65
C THR A 162 3.96 13.56 16.92
N VAL A 163 4.31 12.27 17.05
CA VAL A 163 5.51 11.63 16.48
C VAL A 163 5.13 10.86 15.20
N LEU A 164 6.04 10.84 14.23
CA LEU A 164 5.90 10.06 13.00
C LEU A 164 6.05 8.55 13.27
N PRO A 165 5.44 7.68 12.46
CA PRO A 165 5.60 6.24 12.60
C PRO A 165 7.02 5.76 12.29
N TRP A 166 7.72 6.42 11.36
CA TRP A 166 9.11 6.12 10.97
C TRP A 166 9.87 7.40 10.59
N ALA A 167 11.20 7.30 10.51
CA ALA A 167 12.08 8.42 10.14
C ALA A 167 11.96 8.77 8.64
N GLN A 168 12.29 10.01 8.29
CA GLN A 168 12.27 10.51 6.91
C GLN A 168 13.68 10.87 6.42
N ASP A 169 14.63 9.95 6.59
CA ASP A 169 16.06 10.13 6.30
C ASP A 169 16.50 9.63 4.90
N TYR A 170 15.55 9.33 4.02
CA TYR A 170 15.77 8.76 2.69
C TYR A 170 16.83 9.50 1.85
N PHE A 171 16.86 10.83 1.92
CA PHE A 171 17.79 11.65 1.14
C PHE A 171 19.25 11.47 1.57
N THR A 172 19.49 11.13 2.84
CA THR A 172 20.84 10.92 3.38
C THR A 172 21.44 9.58 2.92
N GLU A 173 20.60 8.61 2.54
CA GLU A 173 21.05 7.30 2.11
C GLU A 173 21.23 7.20 0.59
N ILE A 174 20.41 7.90 -0.21
CA ILE A 174 20.47 7.82 -1.67
C ILE A 174 21.81 8.33 -2.24
N GLU A 175 22.46 9.30 -1.57
CA GLU A 175 23.80 9.77 -1.95
C GLU A 175 24.86 8.65 -1.89
N LYS A 176 24.64 7.58 -1.10
CA LYS A 176 25.54 6.42 -1.04
C LYS A 176 25.41 5.49 -2.26
N TYR A 177 24.38 5.66 -3.07
CA TYR A 177 24.07 4.82 -4.23
C TYR A 177 24.25 5.55 -5.57
N LYS A 178 24.68 6.81 -5.56
CA LYS A 178 25.13 7.56 -6.75
C LYS A 178 26.63 7.40 -6.94
#